data_AF-A0A7V0IZH0-F1
#
_entry.id   AF-A0A7V0IZH0-F1
#
_cell.length_a   1.000
_cell.length_b   1.000
_cell.length_c   1.000
_cell.angle_alpha   90.00
_cell.angle_beta   90.00
_cell.angle_gamma   90.00
#
_symmetry.space_group_name_H-M   'P 1'
#
loop_
_entity.id
_entity.type
_entity.pdbx_description
1 polymer ?
#
loop_
_entity_poly.entity_id
_entity_poly.type
_entity_poly.pdbx_seq_one_letter_code
_entity_poly.pdbx_strand_id
1 'polypeptide(L)'
;MSLIVVGSVAFDSVKTPFGEVDEVLGGSATYFSTAASYFTDVSVVAVVGTDFPDTHLKFLKSRKIDIEGIERTEGKTFRWKGEYGYELNEARTLDTQLNVFQSFKPKLPESYRDKKIVFLANIDPDLQRDVLNQVRKPDLVACDTMNFWIEGKRDSLLETLKLVDILLINDGEARELSGEP
;
A
#
# COMPACT_ATOMS: atom_id res chain seq x y z
N MET A 1 10.46 -11.19 -15.05
CA MET A 1 9.02 -10.97 -14.73
C MET A 1 8.91 -9.54 -14.24
N SER A 2 7.78 -8.85 -14.44
CA SER A 2 7.72 -7.42 -14.11
C SER A 2 6.44 -7.11 -13.34
N LEU A 3 6.61 -6.56 -12.14
CA LEU A 3 5.57 -6.38 -11.12
C LEU A 3 5.34 -4.89 -10.89
N ILE A 4 4.08 -4.45 -10.94
CA ILE A 4 3.68 -3.11 -10.48
C ILE A 4 2.99 -3.23 -9.12
N VAL A 5 3.37 -2.35 -8.21
CA VAL A 5 2.82 -2.27 -6.85
C VAL A 5 2.19 -0.89 -6.68
N VAL A 6 0.91 -0.85 -6.32
CA VAL A 6 0.23 0.36 -5.86
C VAL A 6 -0.05 0.22 -4.37
N GLY A 7 0.23 1.25 -3.59
CA GLY A 7 -0.04 1.25 -2.16
C GLY A 7 0.58 2.43 -1.46
N SER A 8 0.54 2.41 -0.13
CA SER A 8 1.05 3.51 0.68
C SER A 8 2.59 3.48 0.78
N VAL A 9 3.19 4.66 0.64
CA VAL A 9 4.55 4.97 1.09
C VAL A 9 4.38 6.03 2.17
N ALA A 10 4.77 5.68 3.41
CA ALA A 10 4.25 6.35 4.59
C ALA A 10 5.32 6.56 5.66
N PHE A 11 4.92 7.32 6.68
CA PHE A 11 5.54 7.31 7.99
C PHE A 11 4.66 6.61 9.01
N ASP A 12 5.22 5.61 9.68
CA ASP A 12 4.54 4.85 10.71
C ASP A 12 5.12 5.20 12.09
N SER A 13 4.24 5.44 13.07
CA SER A 13 4.59 5.51 14.48
C SER A 13 4.08 4.26 15.17
N VAL A 14 4.98 3.43 15.69
CA VAL A 14 4.65 2.11 16.22
C VAL A 14 5.02 2.03 17.69
N LYS A 15 4.04 1.64 18.51
CA LYS A 15 4.22 1.37 19.94
C LYS A 15 3.97 -0.09 20.24
N THR A 16 4.79 -0.65 21.12
CA THR A 16 4.64 -1.98 21.71
C THR A 16 4.74 -1.86 23.23
N PRO A 17 4.46 -2.92 24.02
CA PRO A 17 4.72 -2.90 25.46
C PRO A 17 6.21 -2.75 25.82
N PHE A 18 7.11 -2.93 24.85
CA PHE A 18 8.56 -2.98 25.06
C PHE A 18 9.32 -1.77 24.51
N GLY A 19 8.62 -0.86 23.82
CA GLY A 19 9.22 0.33 23.24
C GLY A 19 8.35 0.96 22.16
N GLU A 20 8.74 2.15 21.73
CA GLU A 20 8.07 2.91 20.68
C GLU A 20 9.08 3.52 19.72
N VAL A 21 8.63 3.75 18.50
CA VAL A 21 9.36 4.47 17.47
C VAL A 21 8.40 5.35 16.69
N ASP A 22 8.83 6.56 16.35
CA ASP A 22 8.01 7.54 15.66
C ASP A 22 8.53 7.87 14.26
N GLU A 23 7.60 8.10 13.34
CA GLU A 23 7.83 8.53 11.96
C GLU A 23 8.91 7.70 11.22
N VAL A 24 8.87 6.37 11.36
CA VAL A 24 9.75 5.48 10.58
C VAL A 24 9.17 5.24 9.19
N LEU A 25 10.04 4.94 8.22
CA LEU A 25 9.60 4.55 6.89
C LEU A 25 8.69 3.32 6.96
N GLY A 26 7.49 3.47 6.41
CA GLY A 26 6.46 2.45 6.42
C GLY A 26 5.61 2.45 5.17
N GLY A 27 4.38 1.95 5.30
CA GLY A 27 3.42 1.83 4.20
C GLY A 27 3.51 0.52 3.43
N SER A 28 2.36 0.06 2.95
CA SER A 28 2.15 -1.26 2.33
C SER A 28 3.01 -1.47 1.09
N ALA A 29 3.10 -0.47 0.22
CA ALA A 29 3.93 -0.55 -0.98
C ALA A 29 5.41 -0.62 -0.64
N THR A 30 5.87 0.06 0.41
CA THR A 30 7.27 0.01 0.85
C THR A 30 7.66 -1.41 1.28
N TYR A 31 6.86 -2.02 2.18
CA TYR A 31 7.13 -3.37 2.68
C TYR A 31 7.10 -4.41 1.57
N PHE A 32 6.00 -4.44 0.79
CA PHE A 32 5.83 -5.44 -0.26
C PHE A 32 6.90 -5.30 -1.34
N SER A 33 7.18 -4.08 -1.81
CA SER A 33 8.17 -3.86 -2.87
C SER A 33 9.58 -4.21 -2.42
N THR A 34 9.92 -3.92 -1.16
CA THR A 34 11.21 -4.32 -0.58
C THR A 34 11.35 -5.84 -0.57
N ALA A 35 10.33 -6.58 -0.14
CA ALA A 35 10.36 -8.04 -0.14
C ALA A 35 10.39 -8.62 -1.57
N ALA A 36 9.54 -8.12 -2.46
CA ALA A 36 9.45 -8.59 -3.84
C ALA A 36 10.72 -8.31 -4.66
N SER A 37 11.48 -7.27 -4.33
CA SER A 37 12.74 -6.91 -5.00
C SER A 37 13.82 -7.99 -4.94
N TYR A 38 13.71 -8.95 -4.01
CA TYR A 38 14.61 -10.11 -3.93
C TYR A 38 14.33 -11.14 -5.03
N PHE A 39 13.15 -11.10 -5.66
CA PHE A 39 12.67 -12.12 -6.59
C PHE A 39 12.45 -11.60 -8.01
N THR A 40 12.10 -10.33 -8.17
CA THR A 40 11.73 -9.77 -9.47
C THR A 40 11.95 -8.25 -9.53
N ASP A 41 11.89 -7.70 -10.75
CA ASP A 41 11.87 -6.25 -10.95
C ASP A 41 10.52 -5.66 -10.53
N VAL A 42 10.56 -4.66 -9.65
CA VAL A 42 9.39 -4.02 -9.05
C VAL A 42 9.31 -2.56 -9.45
N SER A 43 8.12 -2.12 -9.84
CA SER A 43 7.78 -0.73 -10.15
C SER A 43 6.70 -0.25 -9.17
N VAL A 44 6.93 0.86 -8.48
CA VAL A 44 6.00 1.39 -7.46
C VAL A 44 5.23 2.58 -7.99
N VAL A 45 3.92 2.60 -7.70
CA VAL A 45 3.02 3.75 -7.88
C VAL A 45 2.51 4.19 -6.51
N ALA A 46 2.87 5.42 -6.13
CA ALA A 46 2.48 6.01 -4.86
C ALA A 46 2.55 7.55 -4.94
N VAL A 47 2.14 8.23 -3.87
CA VAL A 47 2.38 9.67 -3.70
C VAL A 47 3.00 9.93 -2.33
N VAL A 48 3.91 10.89 -2.27
CA VAL A 48 4.53 11.38 -1.04
C VAL A 48 4.49 12.91 -0.99
N GLY A 49 4.52 13.45 0.23
CA GLY A 49 4.52 14.89 0.47
C GLY A 49 5.89 15.53 0.24
N THR A 50 5.94 16.86 0.34
CA THR A 50 7.20 17.60 0.33
C THR A 50 8.07 17.27 1.54
N ASP A 51 7.47 16.77 2.62
CA ASP A 51 8.14 16.31 3.84
C ASP A 51 8.89 14.96 3.70
N PHE A 52 8.71 14.21 2.60
CA PHE A 52 9.35 12.91 2.45
C PHE A 52 10.85 13.01 2.11
N PRO A 53 11.77 12.51 2.95
CA PRO A 53 13.20 12.69 2.75
C PRO A 53 13.72 11.79 1.63
N ASP A 54 14.68 12.32 0.86
CA ASP A 54 15.30 11.60 -0.25
C ASP A 54 16.04 10.32 0.21
N THR A 55 16.39 10.20 1.50
CA THR A 55 17.02 9.00 2.07
C THR A 55 16.15 7.75 1.89
N HIS A 56 14.82 7.87 2.03
CA HIS A 56 13.90 6.75 1.83
C HIS A 56 13.75 6.38 0.35
N LEU A 57 13.73 7.37 -0.55
CA LEU A 57 13.75 7.11 -1.98
C LEU A 57 15.07 6.45 -2.42
N LYS A 58 16.20 6.87 -1.84
CA LYS A 58 17.51 6.22 -2.06
C LYS A 58 17.52 4.78 -1.55
N PHE A 59 16.87 4.50 -0.42
CA PHE A 59 16.71 3.13 0.07
C PHE A 59 15.97 2.25 -0.95
N LEU A 60 14.80 2.68 -1.45
CA LEU A 60 14.04 1.94 -2.47
C LEU A 60 14.87 1.72 -3.74
N LYS A 61 15.56 2.76 -4.24
CA LYS A 61 16.46 2.63 -5.40
C LYS A 61 17.63 1.66 -5.15
N SER A 62 18.18 1.63 -3.93
CA SER A 62 19.27 0.70 -3.59
C SER A 62 18.82 -0.78 -3.63
N ARG A 63 17.51 -1.02 -3.55
CA ARG A 63 16.87 -2.32 -3.78
C ARG A 63 16.48 -2.57 -5.24
N LYS A 64 16.92 -1.72 -6.18
CA LYS A 64 16.57 -1.77 -7.61
C LYS A 64 15.07 -1.64 -7.89
N ILE A 65 14.33 -1.03 -6.97
CA ILE A 65 12.91 -0.72 -7.16
C ILE A 65 12.82 0.52 -8.06
N ASP A 66 12.02 0.42 -9.11
CA ASP A 66 11.70 1.52 -9.99
C ASP A 66 10.64 2.43 -9.35
N ILE A 67 11.02 3.68 -9.14
CA ILE A 67 10.21 4.68 -8.44
C ILE A 67 9.75 5.82 -9.36
N GLU A 68 9.80 5.65 -10.69
CA GLU A 68 9.28 6.63 -11.65
C GLU A 68 7.80 6.97 -11.36
N GLY A 69 7.02 6.00 -10.89
CA GLY A 69 5.62 6.16 -10.51
C GLY A 69 5.37 6.76 -9.11
N ILE A 70 6.40 7.17 -8.37
CA ILE A 70 6.21 7.89 -7.09
C ILE A 70 6.11 9.39 -7.37
N GLU A 71 4.91 9.94 -7.20
CA GLU A 71 4.66 11.37 -7.31
C GLU A 71 5.05 12.09 -6.01
N ARG A 72 5.69 13.26 -6.14
CA ARG A 72 5.90 14.17 -5.02
C ARG A 72 5.02 15.39 -5.20
N THR A 73 4.19 15.68 -4.21
CA THR A 73 3.22 16.79 -4.27
C THR A 73 3.29 17.67 -3.01
N GLU A 74 2.75 18.88 -3.10
CA GLU A 74 2.65 19.79 -1.95
C GLU A 74 1.76 19.19 -0.86
N GLY A 75 2.26 19.18 0.38
CA GLY A 75 1.54 18.62 1.52
C GLY A 75 2.38 17.61 2.31
N LYS A 76 1.71 16.89 3.20
CA LYS A 76 2.30 15.92 4.10
C LYS A 76 2.21 14.49 3.56
N THR A 77 3.21 13.67 3.81
CA THR A 77 3.16 12.23 3.51
C THR A 77 2.13 11.54 4.41
N PHE A 78 1.53 10.44 3.93
CA PHE A 78 0.66 9.59 4.73
C PHE A 78 1.29 9.24 6.08
N ARG A 79 0.49 9.30 7.14
CA ARG A 79 0.92 8.91 8.48
C ARG A 79 -0.04 7.89 9.07
N TRP A 80 0.51 6.84 9.66
CA TRP A 80 -0.25 5.89 10.46
C TRP A 80 0.40 5.74 11.84
N LYS A 81 -0.43 5.63 12.86
CA LYS A 81 0.02 5.35 14.22
C LYS A 81 -0.68 4.10 14.74
N GLY A 82 0.11 3.12 15.17
CA GLY A 82 -0.37 1.85 15.67
C GLY A 82 0.22 1.46 17.01
N GLU A 83 -0.55 0.69 17.78
CA GLU A 83 -0.12 0.12 19.05
C GLU A 83 -0.39 -1.38 19.09
N TYR A 84 0.63 -2.16 19.44
CA TYR A 84 0.51 -3.60 19.69
C TYR A 84 0.34 -3.87 21.18
N GLY A 85 -0.50 -4.86 21.50
CA GLY A 85 -0.60 -5.44 22.84
C GLY A 85 0.52 -6.45 23.14
N TYR A 86 0.42 -7.15 24.28
CA TYR A 86 1.41 -8.17 24.67
C TYR A 86 1.40 -9.41 23.77
N GLU A 87 0.30 -9.66 23.05
CA GLU A 87 0.21 -10.74 22.05
C GLU A 87 1.04 -10.44 20.79
N LEU A 88 1.42 -9.18 20.55
CA LEU A 88 2.24 -8.75 19.41
C LEU A 88 1.75 -9.23 18.02
N ASN A 89 0.44 -9.43 17.86
CA ASN A 89 -0.16 -9.90 16.62
C ASN A 89 -0.95 -8.78 15.93
N GLU A 90 -2.08 -8.38 16.51
CA GLU A 90 -2.93 -7.35 15.94
C GLU A 90 -2.52 -5.95 16.45
N ALA A 91 -2.45 -5.01 15.51
CA ALA A 91 -2.22 -3.61 15.82
C ALA A 91 -3.56 -2.89 16.03
N ARG A 92 -3.67 -2.11 17.10
CA ARG A 92 -4.72 -1.11 17.24
C ARG A 92 -4.28 0.17 16.52
N THR A 93 -5.02 0.55 15.48
CA THR A 93 -4.83 1.86 14.83
C THR A 93 -5.27 2.97 15.79
N LEU A 94 -4.34 3.88 16.10
CA LEU A 94 -4.55 5.05 16.95
C LEU A 94 -4.84 6.32 16.14
N ASP A 95 -4.22 6.46 14.97
CA ASP A 95 -4.39 7.60 14.07
C ASP A 95 -4.08 7.20 12.62
N THR A 96 -4.83 7.75 11.68
CA THR A 96 -4.62 7.59 10.23
C THR A 96 -4.81 8.94 9.55
N GLN A 97 -3.74 9.46 8.97
CA GLN A 97 -3.76 10.71 8.22
C GLN A 97 -3.47 10.43 6.75
N LEU A 98 -4.53 10.40 5.95
CA LEU A 98 -4.43 10.14 4.50
C LEU A 98 -3.53 11.19 3.79
N ASN A 99 -3.56 12.45 4.24
CA ASN A 99 -2.77 13.56 3.71
C ASN A 99 -2.78 13.62 2.16
N VAL A 100 -1.61 13.65 1.50
CA VAL A 100 -1.52 13.75 0.03
C VAL A 100 -2.28 12.65 -0.72
N PHE A 101 -2.58 11.51 -0.09
CA PHE A 101 -3.42 10.49 -0.72
C PHE A 101 -4.88 10.91 -0.92
N GLN A 102 -5.43 11.84 -0.14
CA GLN A 102 -6.82 12.28 -0.26
C GLN A 102 -7.15 12.84 -1.65
N SER A 103 -6.16 13.50 -2.27
CA SER A 103 -6.29 14.11 -3.59
C SER A 103 -5.50 13.38 -4.67
N PHE A 104 -4.93 12.21 -4.36
CA PHE A 104 -4.09 11.48 -5.29
C PHE A 104 -4.89 10.94 -6.46
N LYS A 105 -4.40 11.16 -7.68
CA LYS A 105 -4.98 10.62 -8.91
C LYS A 105 -3.85 9.97 -9.71
N PRO A 106 -3.60 8.67 -9.50
CA PRO A 106 -2.43 8.00 -10.05
C PRO A 106 -2.47 8.07 -11.58
N LYS A 107 -1.35 8.48 -12.18
CA LYS A 107 -1.13 8.42 -13.63
C LYS A 107 0.03 7.49 -13.90
N LEU A 108 -0.27 6.32 -14.45
CA LEU A 108 0.77 5.33 -14.72
C LEU A 108 1.69 5.80 -15.86
N PRO A 109 3.02 5.81 -15.65
CA PRO A 109 3.99 5.93 -16.73
C PRO A 109 3.72 4.90 -17.82
N GLU A 110 4.03 5.25 -19.07
CA GLU A 110 3.77 4.34 -20.21
C GLU A 110 4.51 3.00 -20.06
N SER A 111 5.73 3.04 -19.52
CA SER A 111 6.56 1.88 -19.18
C SER A 111 5.91 0.90 -18.19
N TYR A 112 4.90 1.34 -17.43
CA TYR A 112 4.24 0.55 -16.39
C TYR A 112 2.97 -0.15 -16.90
N ARG A 113 2.38 0.31 -18.02
CA ARG A 113 1.06 -0.17 -18.48
C ARG A 113 1.07 -1.57 -19.08
N ASP A 114 2.24 -2.07 -19.48
CA ASP A 114 2.45 -3.40 -20.05
C ASP A 114 2.94 -4.44 -19.02
N LYS A 115 3.05 -4.07 -17.73
CA LYS A 115 3.46 -4.97 -16.65
C LYS A 115 2.42 -6.10 -16.50
N LYS A 116 2.92 -7.31 -16.23
CA LYS A 116 2.12 -8.54 -16.24
C LYS A 116 1.53 -8.91 -14.89
N ILE A 117 2.14 -8.46 -13.79
CA ILE A 117 1.63 -8.73 -12.45
C ILE A 117 1.32 -7.39 -11.80
N VAL A 118 0.14 -7.29 -11.23
CA VAL A 118 -0.30 -6.15 -10.42
C VAL A 118 -0.48 -6.60 -8.99
N PHE A 119 0.14 -5.89 -8.05
CA PHE A 119 -0.15 -6.00 -6.64
C PHE A 119 -0.83 -4.72 -6.15
N LEU A 120 -2.10 -4.86 -5.79
CA LEU A 120 -2.92 -3.83 -5.18
C LEU A 120 -2.68 -3.88 -3.67
N ALA A 121 -1.58 -3.30 -3.21
CA ALA A 121 -1.27 -3.21 -1.80
C ALA A 121 -2.25 -2.25 -1.09
N ASN A 122 -2.32 -2.36 0.22
CA ASN A 122 -3.36 -1.78 1.06
C ASN A 122 -3.38 -0.27 0.89
N ILE A 123 -4.48 0.20 0.30
CA ILE A 123 -4.85 1.61 0.14
C ILE A 123 -6.34 1.69 -0.22
N ASP A 124 -6.85 2.90 -0.44
CA ASP A 124 -8.23 3.14 -0.85
C ASP A 124 -8.63 2.23 -2.03
N PRO A 125 -9.71 1.43 -1.92
CA PRO A 125 -10.13 0.52 -2.97
C PRO A 125 -10.44 1.23 -4.30
N ASP A 126 -10.88 2.50 -4.25
CA ASP A 126 -11.09 3.29 -5.47
C ASP A 126 -9.75 3.52 -6.20
N LEU A 127 -8.70 3.86 -5.46
CA LEU A 127 -7.35 4.06 -6.01
C LEU A 127 -6.75 2.75 -6.55
N GLN A 128 -7.01 1.63 -5.86
CA GLN A 128 -6.58 0.31 -6.33
C GLN A 128 -7.17 0.02 -7.72
N ARG A 129 -8.48 0.25 -7.93
CA ARG A 129 -9.13 0.07 -9.23
C ARG A 129 -8.67 1.09 -10.27
N ASP A 130 -8.45 2.34 -9.89
CA ASP A 130 -7.97 3.39 -10.80
C ASP A 130 -6.60 3.05 -11.39
N VAL A 131 -5.70 2.46 -10.60
CA VAL A 131 -4.41 1.94 -11.11
C VAL A 131 -4.63 0.71 -11.98
N LEU A 132 -5.41 -0.26 -11.53
CA LEU A 132 -5.65 -1.49 -12.28
C LEU A 132 -6.21 -1.21 -13.69
N ASN A 133 -7.15 -0.28 -13.81
CA ASN A 133 -7.77 0.11 -15.08
C ASN A 133 -6.78 0.75 -16.08
N GLN A 134 -5.62 1.21 -15.62
CA GLN A 134 -4.58 1.77 -16.48
C GLN A 134 -3.59 0.71 -16.99
N VAL A 135 -3.61 -0.50 -16.43
CA VAL A 135 -2.79 -1.64 -16.88
C VAL A 135 -3.53 -2.39 -17.99
N ARG A 136 -2.89 -2.58 -19.16
CA ARG A 136 -3.58 -3.02 -20.38
C ARG A 136 -4.06 -4.47 -20.35
N LYS A 137 -3.23 -5.37 -19.82
CA LYS A 137 -3.50 -6.80 -19.77
C LYS A 137 -2.63 -7.47 -18.70
N PRO A 138 -2.99 -7.34 -17.42
CA PRO A 138 -2.34 -8.11 -16.37
C PRO A 138 -2.65 -9.60 -16.56
N ASP A 139 -1.65 -10.43 -16.32
CA ASP A 139 -1.78 -11.90 -16.30
C ASP A 139 -2.15 -12.38 -14.89
N LEU A 140 -1.89 -11.57 -13.85
CA LEU A 140 -2.22 -11.84 -12.46
C LEU A 140 -2.44 -10.54 -11.69
N VAL A 141 -3.52 -10.47 -10.92
CA VAL A 141 -3.86 -9.38 -9.99
C VAL A 141 -3.99 -9.95 -8.58
N ALA A 142 -3.08 -9.53 -7.69
CA ALA A 142 -3.16 -9.84 -6.28
C ALA A 142 -3.47 -8.56 -5.47
N CYS A 143 -4.14 -8.70 -4.34
CA CYS A 143 -4.61 -7.58 -3.53
C CYS A 143 -4.52 -7.91 -2.04
N ASP A 144 -4.17 -6.91 -1.23
CA ASP A 144 -4.44 -6.90 0.21
C ASP A 144 -5.24 -5.63 0.58
N THR A 145 -5.76 -5.61 1.81
CA THR A 145 -6.59 -4.51 2.34
C THR A 145 -6.32 -4.34 3.83
N MET A 146 -7.16 -3.58 4.52
CA MET A 146 -7.16 -3.50 5.98
C MET A 146 -8.58 -3.27 6.49
N ASN A 147 -8.81 -3.54 7.78
CA ASN A 147 -10.04 -3.24 8.50
C ASN A 147 -10.62 -1.83 8.19
N PHE A 148 -9.78 -0.78 8.13
CA PHE A 148 -10.23 0.58 7.80
C PHE A 148 -11.02 0.66 6.49
N TRP A 149 -10.66 -0.10 5.46
CA TRP A 149 -11.40 -0.14 4.19
C TRP A 149 -12.56 -1.13 4.21
N ILE A 150 -12.45 -2.22 4.97
CA ILE A 150 -13.52 -3.21 5.16
C ILE A 150 -14.71 -2.56 5.87
N GLU A 151 -14.47 -1.75 6.90
CA GLU A 151 -15.51 -0.99 7.63
C GLU A 151 -15.94 0.26 6.86
N GLY A 152 -14.99 1.07 6.39
CA GLY A 152 -15.25 2.43 5.91
C GLY A 152 -15.68 2.52 4.45
N LYS A 153 -15.28 1.54 3.61
CA LYS A 153 -15.54 1.54 2.15
C LYS A 153 -15.89 0.15 1.63
N ARG A 154 -16.67 -0.62 2.40
CA ARG A 154 -17.01 -2.02 2.10
C ARG A 154 -17.48 -2.26 0.68
N ASP A 155 -18.48 -1.51 0.21
CA ASP A 155 -19.06 -1.71 -1.13
C ASP A 155 -18.01 -1.47 -2.22
N SER A 156 -17.20 -0.43 -2.08
CA SER A 156 -16.10 -0.15 -3.01
C SER A 156 -15.05 -1.27 -2.98
N LEU A 157 -14.67 -1.75 -1.79
CA LEU A 157 -13.76 -2.88 -1.66
C LEU A 157 -14.30 -4.13 -2.37
N LEU A 158 -15.59 -4.46 -2.18
CA LEU A 158 -16.21 -5.60 -2.85
C LEU A 158 -16.19 -5.47 -4.39
N GLU A 159 -16.34 -4.26 -4.94
CA GLU A 159 -16.16 -4.03 -6.38
C GLU A 159 -14.70 -4.24 -6.81
N THR A 160 -13.71 -3.86 -6.00
CA THR A 160 -12.29 -4.16 -6.27
C THR A 160 -12.04 -5.65 -6.30
N LEU A 161 -12.57 -6.40 -5.33
CA LEU A 161 -12.32 -7.84 -5.19
C LEU A 161 -12.85 -8.66 -6.37
N LYS A 162 -13.85 -8.17 -7.12
CA LYS A 162 -14.31 -8.81 -8.38
C LYS A 162 -13.25 -8.85 -9.47
N LEU A 163 -12.21 -8.02 -9.37
CA LEU A 163 -11.13 -7.86 -10.35
C LEU A 163 -9.82 -8.52 -9.91
N VAL A 164 -9.84 -9.23 -8.77
CA VAL A 164 -8.65 -9.77 -8.10
C VAL A 164 -8.62 -11.29 -8.25
N ASP A 165 -7.46 -11.84 -8.63
CA ASP A 165 -7.23 -13.29 -8.71
C ASP A 165 -6.83 -13.87 -7.35
N ILE A 166 -6.07 -13.12 -6.55
CA ILE A 166 -5.55 -13.54 -5.24
C ILE A 166 -5.79 -12.45 -4.20
N LEU A 167 -6.55 -12.76 -3.16
CA LEU A 167 -6.73 -11.90 -1.99
C LEU A 167 -5.84 -12.40 -0.83
N LEU A 168 -5.03 -11.50 -0.26
CA LEU A 168 -4.25 -11.74 0.95
C LEU A 168 -4.82 -10.90 2.08
N ILE A 169 -5.35 -11.57 3.10
CA ILE A 169 -5.89 -10.96 4.31
C ILE A 169 -5.56 -11.84 5.52
N ASN A 170 -5.49 -11.23 6.70
CA ASN A 170 -5.36 -11.98 7.94
C ASN A 170 -6.72 -12.57 8.39
N ASP A 171 -6.70 -13.37 9.46
CA ASP A 171 -7.90 -14.04 9.96
C ASP A 171 -8.92 -13.07 10.59
N GLY A 172 -8.47 -11.96 11.18
CA GLY A 172 -9.35 -10.88 11.65
C GLY A 172 -10.12 -10.23 10.50
N GLU A 173 -9.41 -9.81 9.46
CA GLU A 173 -9.97 -9.22 8.23
C GLU A 173 -10.90 -10.20 7.51
N ALA A 174 -10.58 -11.50 7.51
CA ALA A 174 -11.43 -12.52 6.90
C ALA A 174 -12.78 -12.66 7.61
N ARG A 175 -12.79 -12.65 8.95
CA ARG A 175 -14.04 -12.66 9.76
C ARG A 175 -14.85 -11.39 9.56
N GLU A 176 -14.19 -10.25 9.54
CA GLU A 176 -14.83 -8.96 9.32
C GLU A 176 -15.45 -8.84 7.92
N LEU A 177 -14.74 -9.36 6.91
CA LEU A 177 -15.22 -9.39 5.53
C LEU A 177 -16.34 -10.42 5.34
N SER A 178 -16.32 -11.56 6.02
CA SER A 178 -17.40 -12.56 5.94
C SER A 178 -18.64 -12.17 6.76
N GLY A 179 -18.47 -11.41 7.84
CA GLY A 179 -19.50 -11.18 8.84
C GLY A 179 -19.70 -12.37 9.78
N GLU A 180 -18.78 -13.33 9.78
CA GLU A 180 -18.84 -14.58 10.54
C GLU A 180 -17.62 -14.71 11.47
N PRO A 181 -17.80 -15.24 12.70
CA PRO A 181 -16.73 -15.41 13.69
C PRO A 181 -15.72 -16.53 13.36
#